data_AF-A0A7W0WDD7-F1
#
_entry.id   AF-A0A7W0WDD7-F1
#
_cell.length_a   1.000
_cell.length_b   1.000
_cell.length_c   1.000
_cell.angle_alpha   90.00
_cell.angle_beta   90.00
_cell.angle_gamma   90.00
#
_symmetry.space_group_name_H-M   'P 1'
#
loop_
_entity.id
_entity.type
_entity.pdbx_description
1 polymer ?
#
loop_
_entity_poly.entity_id
_entity_poly.type
_entity_poly.pdbx_seq_one_letter_code
_entity_poly.pdbx_strand_id
1 'polypeptide(L)'
;MPFLALIGVVSAAAWLLVPASGLWLSGAAAFALLAAAVSVFAIGECLHGAVQPALVVDLADPRLLGRYMAISALSWQVGFTVGPAAGGALLAASPTGLWLVMAFALVATG
;
A
#
# COMPACT_ATOMS: atom_id res chain seq x y z
N MET A 1 4.78 6.86 -14.69
CA MET A 1 3.94 7.66 -13.77
C MET A 1 2.47 7.19 -13.73
N PRO A 2 1.71 7.10 -14.85
CA PRO A 2 0.28 6.72 -14.77
C PRO A 2 0.03 5.29 -14.24
N PHE A 3 0.99 4.38 -14.44
CA PHE A 3 0.90 3.00 -13.95
C PHE A 3 0.94 2.90 -12.42
N LEU A 4 1.82 3.67 -11.76
CA LEU A 4 1.92 3.67 -10.30
C LEU A 4 0.67 4.33 -9.67
N ALA A 5 0.16 5.38 -10.31
CA ALA A 5 -1.10 6.01 -9.91
C ALA A 5 -2.28 5.04 -9.95
N LEU A 6 -2.38 4.27 -11.03
CA LEU A 6 -3.41 3.24 -11.16
C LEU A 6 -3.32 2.20 -10.04
N ILE A 7 -2.12 1.73 -9.71
CA ILE A 7 -1.91 0.79 -8.60
C ILE A 7 -2.37 1.41 -7.27
N GLY A 8 -1.99 2.67 -7.01
CA GLY A 8 -2.41 3.40 -5.81
C GLY A 8 -3.93 3.46 -5.67
N VAL A 9 -4.64 3.84 -6.74
CA VAL A 9 -6.11 3.92 -6.75
C VAL A 9 -6.77 2.56 -6.57
N VAL A 10 -6.27 1.51 -7.23
CA VAL A 10 -6.80 0.15 -7.09
C VAL A 10 -6.59 -0.38 -5.67
N SER A 11 -5.40 -0.15 -5.10
CA SER A 11 -5.09 -0.51 -3.71
C SER A 11 -5.94 0.27 -2.71
N ALA A 12 -6.21 1.56 -2.95
CA ALA A 12 -7.10 2.35 -2.12
C ALA A 12 -8.54 1.80 -2.13
N ALA A 13 -9.05 1.46 -3.32
CA ALA A 13 -10.37 0.86 -3.46
C ALA A 13 -10.47 -0.47 -2.70
N ALA A 14 -9.42 -1.30 -2.73
CA ALA A 14 -9.37 -2.53 -1.95
C ALA A 14 -9.49 -2.28 -0.44
N TRP A 15 -8.80 -1.27 0.10
CA TRP A 15 -8.87 -0.96 1.53
C TRP A 15 -10.23 -0.39 1.98
N LEU A 16 -10.99 0.26 1.09
CA LEU A 16 -12.37 0.68 1.38
C LEU A 16 -13.33 -0.51 1.55
N LEU A 17 -12.99 -1.69 1.02
CA LEU A 17 -13.79 -2.91 1.21
C LEU A 17 -13.67 -3.47 2.62
N VAL A 18 -12.62 -3.12 3.38
CA VAL A 18 -12.43 -3.59 4.75
C VAL A 18 -13.50 -3.07 5.72
N PRO A 19 -13.74 -1.75 5.85
CA PRO A 19 -14.84 -1.26 6.67
C PRO A 19 -16.20 -1.74 6.14
N ALA A 20 -16.34 -1.92 4.82
CA ALA A 20 -17.56 -2.48 4.24
C ALA A 20 -17.85 -3.91 4.74
N SER A 21 -16.80 -4.74 4.79
CA SER A 21 -16.89 -6.11 5.30
C SER A 21 -17.26 -6.17 6.78
N GLY A 22 -16.74 -5.25 7.60
CA GLY A 22 -16.98 -5.23 9.04
C GLY A 22 -18.31 -4.59 9.46
N LEU A 23 -18.88 -3.69 8.66
CA LEU A 23 -20.12 -2.97 8.99
C LEU A 23 -21.37 -3.67 8.46
N TRP A 24 -21.30 -4.35 7.32
CA TRP A 24 -22.48 -4.87 6.61
C TRP A 24 -22.51 -6.39 6.44
N LEU A 25 -21.40 -7.09 6.69
CA LEU A 25 -21.30 -8.52 6.49
C LEU A 25 -20.85 -9.24 7.77
N SER A 26 -21.07 -10.55 7.81
CA SER A 26 -20.61 -11.42 8.89
C SER A 26 -20.26 -12.82 8.37
N GLY A 27 -19.41 -13.54 9.10
CA GLY A 27 -19.07 -14.93 8.78
C GLY A 27 -18.37 -15.09 7.42
N ALA A 28 -18.78 -16.08 6.64
CA ALA A 28 -18.13 -16.44 5.37
C ALA A 28 -18.15 -15.31 4.33
N ALA A 29 -19.21 -14.49 4.30
CA ALA A 29 -19.32 -13.38 3.35
C ALA A 29 -18.30 -12.27 3.65
N ALA A 30 -18.12 -11.92 4.94
CA ALA A 30 -17.09 -10.95 5.34
C ALA A 30 -15.68 -11.47 5.01
N PHE A 31 -15.41 -12.75 5.29
CA PHE A 31 -14.15 -13.40 4.94
C PHE A 31 -13.87 -13.35 3.44
N ALA A 32 -14.85 -13.71 2.60
CA ALA A 32 -14.69 -13.70 1.15
C ALA A 32 -14.37 -12.30 0.61
N LEU A 33 -15.04 -11.26 1.13
CA LEU A 33 -14.77 -9.88 0.72
C LEU A 33 -13.38 -9.41 1.14
N LEU A 34 -12.95 -9.74 2.36
CA LEU A 34 -11.59 -9.46 2.85
C LEU A 34 -10.52 -10.19 2.03
N ALA A 35 -10.74 -11.47 1.73
CA ALA A 35 -9.82 -12.26 0.92
C ALA A 35 -9.67 -11.67 -0.49
N ALA A 36 -10.78 -11.22 -1.10
CA ALA A 36 -10.74 -10.53 -2.39
C ALA A 36 -9.97 -9.21 -2.30
N ALA A 37 -10.24 -8.39 -1.28
CA ALA A 37 -9.54 -7.12 -1.06
C ALA A 37 -8.02 -7.31 -0.92
N VAL A 38 -7.60 -8.24 -0.06
CA VAL A 38 -6.17 -8.56 0.14
C VAL A 38 -5.53 -9.11 -1.15
N SER A 39 -6.25 -9.92 -1.92
CA SER A 39 -5.75 -10.46 -3.18
C SER A 39 -5.50 -9.35 -4.22
N VAL A 40 -6.44 -8.40 -4.34
CA VAL A 40 -6.29 -7.23 -5.22
C VAL A 40 -5.08 -6.40 -4.79
N PHE A 41 -4.96 -6.11 -3.50
CA PHE A 41 -3.82 -5.37 -2.96
C PHE A 41 -2.49 -6.10 -3.22
N ALA A 42 -2.43 -7.42 -2.99
CA ALA A 42 -1.24 -8.22 -3.21
C ALA A 42 -0.79 -8.21 -4.67
N ILE A 43 -1.72 -8.26 -5.63
CA ILE A 43 -1.40 -8.12 -7.06
C ILE A 43 -0.78 -6.74 -7.34
N GLY A 44 -1.38 -5.68 -6.80
CA GLY A 44 -0.85 -4.31 -6.90
C GLY A 44 0.56 -4.19 -6.34
N GLU A 45 0.81 -4.73 -5.15
CA GLU A 45 2.14 -4.75 -4.51
C GLU A 45 3.18 -5.53 -5.32
N CYS A 46 2.81 -6.69 -5.88
CA CYS A 46 3.71 -7.45 -6.76
C CYS A 46 4.10 -6.65 -8.01
N LEU A 47 3.15 -5.94 -8.62
CA LEU A 47 3.42 -5.07 -9.76
C LEU A 47 4.27 -3.86 -9.39
N HIS A 48 4.01 -3.25 -8.22
CA HIS A 48 4.85 -2.19 -7.68
C HIS A 48 6.30 -2.69 -7.52
N GLY A 49 6.49 -3.82 -6.85
CA GLY A 49 7.80 -4.41 -6.60
C GLY A 49 8.58 -4.76 -7.86
N ALA A 50 7.89 -5.11 -8.95
CA ALA A 50 8.52 -5.36 -10.26
C ALA A 50 8.98 -4.08 -10.95
N VAL A 51 8.22 -2.98 -10.85
CA VAL A 51 8.49 -1.74 -11.59
C VAL A 51 9.43 -0.79 -10.86
N GLN A 52 9.36 -0.75 -9.52
CA GLN A 52 10.07 0.24 -8.71
C GLN A 52 11.61 0.16 -8.86
N PRO A 53 12.26 -1.01 -8.81
CA PRO A 53 13.72 -1.09 -8.96
C PRO A 53 14.21 -0.68 -10.35
N ALA A 54 13.46 -1.03 -11.40
CA ALA A 54 13.79 -0.66 -12.78
C ALA A 54 13.77 0.86 -12.97
N LEU A 55 12.76 1.53 -12.42
CA LEU A 55 12.67 3.00 -12.46
C LEU A 55 13.87 3.68 -11.77
N VAL A 56 14.35 3.13 -10.65
CA VAL A 56 15.52 3.68 -9.95
C VAL A 56 16.77 3.54 -10.79
N VAL A 57 16.94 2.41 -11.47
CA VAL A 57 18.10 2.17 -12.36
C VAL A 57 18.06 3.11 -13.56
N ASP A 58 16.89 3.29 -14.18
CA ASP A 58 16.73 4.16 -15.35
C ASP A 58 17.01 5.64 -15.03
N LEU A 59 16.75 6.07 -13.78
CA LEU A 59 17.00 7.44 -13.31
C LEU A 59 18.42 7.66 -12.78
N ALA A 60 19.15 6.61 -12.45
CA ALA A 60 20.44 6.72 -11.77
C ALA A 60 21.59 7.01 -12.74
N ASP A 61 22.52 7.89 -12.32
CA ASP A 61 23.84 7.94 -12.94
C ASP A 61 24.56 6.58 -12.71
N PRO A 62 25.11 5.94 -13.75
CA PRO A 62 25.80 4.66 -13.63
C PRO A 62 26.90 4.62 -12.55
N ARG A 63 27.57 5.74 -12.31
CA ARG A 63 28.64 5.85 -11.28
C ARG A 63 28.09 5.86 -9.86
N LEU A 64 26.81 6.18 -9.69
CA LEU A 64 26.13 6.36 -8.40
C LEU A 64 25.00 5.36 -8.17
N LEU A 65 24.79 4.39 -9.07
CA LEU A 65 23.69 3.42 -9.01
C LEU A 65 23.54 2.77 -7.63
N GLY A 66 24.65 2.36 -7.01
CA GLY A 66 24.63 1.77 -5.67
C GLY A 66 24.07 2.72 -4.59
N ARG A 67 24.33 4.03 -4.69
CA ARG A 67 23.78 5.04 -3.76
C ARG A 67 22.29 5.27 -4.00
N TYR A 68 21.85 5.28 -5.26
CA TYR A 68 20.43 5.41 -5.61
C TYR A 68 19.62 4.22 -5.07
N MET A 69 20.13 2.99 -5.26
CA MET A 69 19.51 1.79 -4.71
C MET A 69 19.49 1.78 -3.17
N ALA A 70 20.56 2.26 -2.52
CA ALA A 70 20.60 2.38 -1.07
C ALA A 70 19.56 3.37 -0.52
N ILE A 71 19.39 4.53 -1.17
CA ILE A 71 18.36 5.51 -0.79
C ILE A 71 16.95 4.94 -1.02
N SER A 72 16.75 4.24 -2.14
CA SER A 72 15.49 3.55 -2.43
C SER A 72 15.15 2.53 -1.34
N ALA A 73 16.10 1.67 -0.96
CA ALA A 73 15.90 0.70 0.12
C ALA A 73 15.63 1.38 1.47
N LEU A 74 16.33 2.48 1.78
CA LEU A 74 16.10 3.23 3.00
C LEU A 74 14.67 3.78 3.08
N SER A 75 14.11 4.25 1.97
CA SER A 75 12.73 4.75 1.93
C SER A 75 11.70 3.68 2.35
N TRP A 76 11.91 2.43 1.93
CA TRP A 76 11.10 1.29 2.36
C TRP A 76 11.26 0.99 3.85
N GLN A 77 12.49 1.04 4.38
CA GLN A 77 12.74 0.80 5.79
C GLN A 77 12.06 1.84 6.69
N VAL A 78 12.01 3.10 6.26
CA VAL A 78 11.25 4.15 6.95
C VAL A 78 9.77 3.77 6.99
N GLY A 79 9.20 3.32 5.86
CA GLY A 79 7.82 2.83 5.80
C GLY A 79 7.53 1.68 6.77
N PHE A 80 8.38 0.65 6.78
CA PHE A 80 8.22 -0.50 7.69
C PHE A 80 8.43 -0.15 9.17
N THR A 81 9.20 0.89 9.47
CA THR A 81 9.43 1.33 10.85
C THR A 81 8.25 2.17 11.35
N VAL A 82 7.79 3.14 10.54
CA VAL A 82 6.75 4.10 10.94
C VAL A 82 5.35 3.48 10.81
N GLY A 83 5.14 2.63 9.81
CA GLY A 83 3.84 2.05 9.46
C GLY A 83 3.16 1.32 10.63
N PRO A 84 3.81 0.34 11.29
CA PRO A 84 3.20 -0.37 12.42
C PRO A 84 2.89 0.54 13.62
N ALA A 85 3.75 1.50 13.91
CA ALA A 85 3.54 2.44 15.02
C ALA A 85 2.34 3.36 14.76
N ALA A 86 2.29 3.97 13.57
CA ALA A 86 1.18 4.84 13.18
C ALA A 86 -0.12 4.05 12.99
N GLY A 87 -0.05 2.88 12.34
CA GLY A 87 -1.19 2.00 12.11
C GLY A 87 -1.77 1.45 13.41
N GLY A 88 -0.93 1.04 14.36
CA GLY A 88 -1.37 0.59 15.68
C GLY A 88 -2.04 1.69 16.50
N ALA A 89 -1.48 2.90 16.49
CA ALA A 89 -2.09 4.06 17.16
C ALA A 89 -3.45 4.43 16.54
N LEU A 90 -3.55 4.45 15.21
CA LEU A 90 -4.80 4.71 14.49
C LEU A 90 -5.84 3.61 14.73
N LEU A 91 -5.42 2.35 14.73
CA LEU A 91 -6.30 1.20 15.03
C LEU A 91 -6.89 1.29 16.43
N ALA A 92 -6.07 1.68 17.41
CA ALA A 92 -6.50 1.87 18.79
C ALA A 92 -7.50 3.03 18.94
N ALA A 93 -7.33 4.10 18.16
CA ALA A 93 -8.24 5.24 18.16
C ALA A 93 -9.56 4.94 17.43
N SER A 94 -9.50 4.30 16.26
CA SER A 94 -10.68 3.93 15.47
C SER A 94 -10.37 2.80 14.50
N PRO A 95 -10.98 1.61 14.68
CA PRO A 95 -10.84 0.51 13.74
C PRO A 95 -11.28 0.85 12.31
N THR A 96 -12.36 1.62 12.16
CA THR A 96 -12.84 2.09 10.86
C THR A 96 -11.98 3.23 10.31
N GLY A 97 -11.52 4.13 11.19
CA GLY A 97 -10.71 5.29 10.81
C GLY A 97 -9.37 4.90 10.19
N LEU A 98 -8.71 3.84 10.68
CA LEU A 98 -7.47 3.31 10.10
C LEU A 98 -7.62 3.07 8.60
N TRP A 99 -8.64 2.31 8.19
CA TRP A 99 -8.81 1.89 6.80
C TRP A 99 -9.13 3.05 5.87
N LEU A 100 -9.89 4.05 6.36
CA LEU A 100 -10.17 5.27 5.60
C LEU A 100 -8.91 6.11 5.40
N VAL A 101 -8.08 6.25 6.43
CA VAL A 101 -6.80 6.98 6.33
C VAL A 101 -5.85 6.27 5.36
N MET A 102 -5.78 4.93 5.40
CA MET A 102 -4.98 4.15 4.46
C MET A 102 -5.46 4.31 3.01
N ALA A 103 -6.76 4.22 2.78
CA ALA A 103 -7.32 4.45 1.45
C ALA A 103 -7.03 5.87 0.93
N PHE A 104 -7.20 6.89 1.78
CA PHE A 104 -6.88 8.27 1.42
C PHE A 104 -5.40 8.46 1.08
N ALA A 105 -4.49 7.91 1.91
CA ALA A 105 -3.06 8.01 1.68
C ALA A 105 -2.66 7.45 0.32
N LEU A 106 -3.18 6.28 -0.04
CA LEU A 106 -2.90 5.61 -1.32
C LEU A 106 -3.43 6.39 -2.54
N VAL A 107 -4.56 7.07 -2.41
CA VAL A 107 -5.06 7.99 -3.46
C VAL A 107 -4.20 9.25 -3.56
N ALA A 108 -3.77 9.80 -2.43
CA ALA A 108 -3.00 11.05 -2.40
C ALA A 108 -1.58 10.89 -2.95
N THR A 109 -1.00 9.68 -2.84
CA THR A 109 0.38 9.39 -3.28
C THR A 109 0.48 8.61 -4.59
N GLY A 110 -0.64 8.08 -5.10
CA GLY A 110 -0.71 7.42 -6.40
C GLY A 110 -0.74 8.43 -7.53
#